data_AF-A0A382UC90-F1
#
_entry.id   AF-A0A382UC90-F1
#
_cell.length_a   1.000
_cell.length_b   1.000
_cell.length_c   1.000
_cell.angle_alpha   90.00
_cell.angle_beta   90.00
_cell.angle_gamma   90.00
#
_symmetry.space_group_name_H-M   'P 1'
#
loop_
_entity.id
_entity.type
_entity.pdbx_description
1 polymer ?
#
loop_
_entity_poly.entity_id
_entity_poly.type
_entity_poly.pdbx_seq_one_letter_code
_entity_poly.pdbx_strand_id
1 'polypeptide(L)'
;VYFEEGTYEYYDLFRSKAKINTYKSLKWHLLVLWYLNPQMDTGEFIKLAEVITNYNYGFITFFVPLVLLEKIINEVCKCDLDKPPKNKLRKFIFKDNCGLTLSEKLSIVGKMIGRSKRIHAEDIYECMLDMHDTGKKITIGRLAGLLDCSMRTIYRNMPNELKKEKELLNKTNEKI
;
A
#
# COMPACT_ATOMS: atom_id res chain seq x y z
N VAL A 1 23.83 -2.94 8.60
CA VAL A 1 23.42 -3.86 9.69
C VAL A 1 23.54 -5.27 9.16
N TYR A 2 24.26 -6.15 9.86
CA TYR A 2 24.40 -7.57 9.51
C TYR A 2 23.42 -8.37 10.37
N PHE A 3 22.68 -9.29 9.75
CA PHE A 3 21.74 -10.21 10.41
C PHE A 3 22.18 -11.61 10.03
N GLU A 4 22.44 -12.46 11.00
CA GLU A 4 23.05 -13.79 10.82
C GLU A 4 22.08 -14.72 10.07
N GLU A 5 20.81 -14.70 10.46
CA GLU A 5 19.73 -15.40 9.75
C GLU A 5 19.02 -14.51 8.70
N GLY A 6 19.60 -13.35 8.36
CA GLY A 6 19.00 -12.42 7.39
C GLY A 6 17.77 -11.69 7.94
N THR A 7 16.76 -11.39 7.10
CA THR A 7 15.65 -10.51 7.50
C THR A 7 14.71 -11.07 8.56
N TYR A 8 14.90 -12.32 8.99
CA TYR A 8 14.12 -12.93 10.08
C TYR A 8 14.34 -12.19 11.41
N GLU A 9 15.56 -11.71 11.64
CA GLU A 9 15.97 -11.00 12.87
C GLU A 9 15.66 -9.50 12.83
N TYR A 10 15.13 -8.99 11.71
CA TYR A 10 14.96 -7.55 11.52
C TYR A 10 13.54 -7.06 11.88
N TYR A 11 13.36 -6.67 13.15
CA TYR A 11 12.14 -6.04 13.64
C TYR A 11 12.19 -4.51 13.53
N ASP A 12 11.87 -3.99 12.34
CA ASP A 12 11.87 -2.55 12.07
C ASP A 12 10.61 -1.84 12.57
N LEU A 13 10.35 -1.90 13.88
CA LEU A 13 9.18 -1.29 14.48
C LEU A 13 9.29 0.24 14.42
N PHE A 14 8.25 0.90 13.92
CA PHE A 14 8.06 2.36 13.96
C PHE A 14 9.17 3.23 13.33
N ARG A 15 10.15 2.65 12.62
CA ARG A 15 11.23 3.42 11.95
C ARG A 15 10.71 4.32 10.84
N SER A 16 9.65 3.88 10.15
CA SER A 16 9.06 4.62 9.04
C SER A 16 7.84 5.44 9.48
N LYS A 17 7.47 6.43 8.67
CA LYS A 17 6.22 7.20 8.86
C LYS A 17 4.95 6.35 8.65
N ALA A 18 5.08 5.08 8.25
CA ALA A 18 3.95 4.19 8.05
C ALA A 18 3.34 3.81 9.39
N LYS A 19 2.04 4.06 9.54
CA LYS A 19 1.25 3.73 10.71
C LYS A 19 0.64 2.34 10.59
N ILE A 20 0.32 1.72 11.73
CA ILE A 20 -0.42 0.46 11.79
C ILE A 20 -1.85 0.73 11.29
N ASN A 21 -2.26 0.03 10.24
CA ASN A 21 -3.54 0.26 9.55
C ASN A 21 -4.51 -0.94 9.55
N THR A 22 -4.13 -2.06 10.18
CA THR A 22 -4.97 -3.25 10.31
C THR A 22 -4.78 -3.93 11.65
N TYR A 23 -5.81 -4.64 12.14
CA TYR A 23 -5.72 -5.42 13.38
C TYR A 23 -4.67 -6.53 13.31
N LYS A 24 -4.49 -7.16 12.13
CA LYS A 24 -3.43 -8.17 11.92
C LYS A 24 -2.03 -7.56 12.10
N SER A 25 -1.83 -6.34 11.57
CA SER A 25 -0.57 -5.62 11.77
C SER A 25 -0.38 -5.25 13.23
N LEU A 26 -1.43 -4.76 13.92
CA LEU A 26 -1.39 -4.43 15.34
C LEU A 26 -0.98 -5.63 16.19
N LYS A 27 -1.67 -6.77 16.03
CA LYS A 27 -1.35 -8.01 16.75
C LYS A 27 0.11 -8.43 16.57
N TRP A 28 0.63 -8.32 15.35
CA TRP A 28 2.03 -8.63 15.08
C TRP A 28 3.00 -7.68 15.78
N HIS A 29 2.73 -6.36 15.78
CA HIS A 29 3.57 -5.39 16.49
C HIS A 29 3.59 -5.66 18.00
N LEU A 30 2.42 -5.94 18.58
CA LEU A 30 2.31 -6.28 20.01
C LEU A 30 3.05 -7.59 20.34
N LEU A 31 2.94 -8.60 19.48
CA LEU A 31 3.69 -9.86 19.64
C LEU A 31 5.21 -9.65 19.59
N VAL A 32 5.70 -8.82 18.68
CA VAL A 32 7.14 -8.49 18.61
C VAL A 32 7.60 -7.76 19.86
N LEU A 33 6.82 -6.79 20.35
CA LEU A 33 7.15 -6.06 21.57
C LEU A 33 7.13 -6.98 22.80
N TRP A 34 6.17 -7.89 22.88
CA TRP A 34 6.11 -8.90 23.93
C TRP A 34 7.32 -9.84 23.89
N TYR A 35 7.69 -10.35 22.70
CA TYR A 35 8.85 -11.22 22.51
C TYR A 35 10.20 -10.56 22.82
N LEU A 36 10.39 -9.31 22.40
CA LEU A 36 11.67 -8.60 22.59
C LEU A 36 11.92 -8.14 24.04
N ASN A 37 10.90 -8.18 24.91
CA ASN A 37 10.97 -7.70 26.28
C ASN A 37 10.57 -8.80 27.27
N PRO A 38 11.38 -9.87 27.43
CA PRO A 38 11.02 -11.04 28.25
C PRO A 38 10.86 -10.74 29.75
N GLN A 39 11.35 -9.60 30.23
CA GLN A 39 11.20 -9.15 31.61
C GLN A 39 9.89 -8.40 31.86
N MET A 40 9.16 -8.05 30.80
CA MET A 40 7.93 -7.29 30.88
C MET A 40 6.80 -8.14 31.43
N ASP A 41 6.09 -7.64 32.43
CA ASP A 41 4.92 -8.34 32.95
C ASP A 41 3.66 -8.05 32.13
N THR A 42 2.61 -8.84 32.35
CA THR A 42 1.33 -8.70 31.62
C THR A 42 0.68 -7.33 31.83
N GLY A 43 0.82 -6.73 33.01
CA GLY A 43 0.26 -5.42 33.33
C GLY A 43 0.99 -4.28 32.59
N GLU A 44 2.32 -4.35 32.53
CA GLU A 44 3.14 -3.46 31.71
C GLU A 44 2.80 -3.59 30.23
N PHE A 45 2.60 -4.81 29.74
CA PHE A 45 2.21 -5.06 28.37
C PHE A 45 0.82 -4.53 28.02
N ILE A 46 -0.15 -4.63 28.94
CA ILE A 46 -1.48 -4.02 28.75
C ILE A 46 -1.34 -2.51 28.57
N LYS A 47 -0.60 -1.83 29.47
CA LYS A 47 -0.35 -0.39 29.38
C LYS A 47 0.35 -0.02 28.07
N LEU A 48 1.32 -0.82 27.63
CA LEU A 48 2.01 -0.63 26.35
C LEU A 48 1.01 -0.72 25.17
N ALA A 49 0.14 -1.72 25.19
CA ALA A 49 -0.87 -1.92 24.16
C ALA A 49 -1.89 -0.77 24.11
N GLU A 50 -2.30 -0.23 25.26
CA GLU A 50 -3.13 0.97 25.36
C GLU A 50 -2.44 2.20 24.76
N VAL A 51 -1.15 2.41 25.05
CA VAL A 51 -0.37 3.51 24.44
C VAL A 51 -0.31 3.35 22.91
N ILE A 52 0.01 2.16 22.41
CA ILE A 52 0.10 1.92 20.96
C ILE A 52 -1.26 2.12 20.27
N THR A 53 -2.35 1.75 20.94
CA THR A 53 -3.69 1.87 20.38
C THR A 53 -4.36 3.21 20.62
N ASN A 54 -3.73 4.10 21.40
CA ASN A 54 -4.19 5.46 21.55
C ASN A 54 -3.98 6.24 20.24
N TYR A 55 -5.09 6.63 19.62
CA TYR A 55 -5.11 7.34 18.34
C TYR A 55 -4.27 8.63 18.37
N ASN A 56 -4.23 9.33 19.51
CA ASN A 56 -3.52 10.62 19.66
C ASN A 56 -2.00 10.47 19.58
N TYR A 57 -1.46 9.30 19.91
CA TYR A 57 -0.02 9.05 19.84
C TYR A 57 0.45 8.65 18.43
N GLY A 58 -0.48 8.43 17.50
CA GLY A 58 -0.17 8.37 16.08
C GLY A 58 0.46 7.07 15.58
N PHE A 59 0.49 6.01 16.38
CA PHE A 59 0.96 4.68 15.96
C PHE A 59 -0.02 3.98 15.01
N ILE A 60 -1.33 4.19 15.19
CA ILE A 60 -2.40 3.53 14.42
C ILE A 60 -3.22 4.54 13.60
N THR A 61 -4.00 4.04 12.63
CA THR A 61 -4.90 4.87 11.78
C THR A 61 -6.38 4.57 11.97
N PHE A 62 -6.75 3.75 12.95
CA PHE A 62 -8.12 3.28 13.17
C PHE A 62 -8.44 3.32 14.66
N PHE A 63 -9.71 3.24 15.01
CA PHE A 63 -10.13 3.09 16.40
C PHE A 63 -10.13 1.60 16.80
N VAL A 64 -9.67 1.30 18.02
CA VAL A 64 -9.68 -0.05 18.58
C VAL A 64 -10.65 -0.09 19.76
N PRO A 65 -11.79 -0.77 19.63
CA PRO A 65 -12.68 -1.00 20.77
C PRO A 65 -11.95 -1.77 21.88
N LEU A 66 -12.21 -1.40 23.15
CA LEU A 66 -11.54 -2.03 24.31
C LEU A 66 -11.68 -3.55 24.32
N VAL A 67 -12.88 -4.07 24.07
CA VAL A 67 -13.14 -5.53 23.99
C VAL A 67 -12.27 -6.22 22.93
N LEU A 68 -12.01 -5.55 21.80
CA LEU A 68 -11.15 -6.09 20.76
C LEU A 68 -9.68 -6.02 21.15
N LEU A 69 -9.26 -4.95 21.82
CA LEU A 69 -7.91 -4.80 22.34
C LEU A 69 -7.60 -5.90 23.37
N GLU A 70 -8.48 -6.12 24.34
CA GLU A 70 -8.38 -7.20 25.34
C GLU A 70 -8.25 -8.56 24.66
N LYS A 71 -9.07 -8.83 23.63
CA LYS A 71 -8.97 -10.07 22.86
C LYS A 71 -7.59 -10.21 22.20
N ILE A 72 -7.08 -9.16 21.57
CA ILE A 72 -5.76 -9.18 20.92
C ILE A 72 -4.66 -9.41 21.95
N ILE A 73 -4.69 -8.71 23.09
CA ILE A 73 -3.71 -8.88 24.18
C ILE A 73 -3.72 -10.33 24.68
N ASN A 74 -4.90 -10.87 24.99
CA ASN A 74 -5.06 -12.25 25.45
C ASN A 74 -4.53 -13.27 24.42
N GLU A 75 -4.75 -13.04 23.14
CA GLU A 75 -4.20 -13.89 22.08
C GLU A 75 -2.67 -13.80 22.01
N VAL A 76 -2.07 -12.64 22.23
CA VAL A 76 -0.62 -12.44 22.20
C VAL A 76 0.06 -13.05 23.43
N CYS A 77 -0.49 -12.83 24.63
CA CYS A 77 0.06 -13.41 25.87
C CYS A 77 0.05 -14.94 25.88
N LYS A 78 -0.85 -15.57 25.12
CA LYS A 78 -0.92 -17.04 24.97
C LYS A 78 0.03 -17.59 23.90
N CYS A 79 0.73 -16.73 23.15
CA CYS A 79 1.66 -17.17 22.13
C CYS A 79 2.91 -17.76 22.78
N ASP A 80 3.37 -18.88 22.23
CA ASP A 80 4.66 -19.48 22.57
C ASP A 80 5.80 -18.53 22.14
N LEU A 81 6.60 -18.08 23.11
CA LEU A 81 7.74 -17.17 22.90
C LEU A 81 9.06 -17.90 22.67
N ASP A 82 9.10 -19.22 22.70
CA ASP A 82 10.30 -19.98 22.35
C ASP A 82 10.66 -19.81 20.87
N LYS A 83 9.71 -19.32 20.05
CA LYS A 83 9.91 -19.04 18.63
C LYS A 83 9.78 -17.55 18.32
N PRO A 84 10.72 -16.98 17.54
CA PRO A 84 10.64 -15.59 17.14
C PRO A 84 9.40 -15.31 16.27
N PRO A 85 8.75 -14.14 16.43
CA PRO A 85 7.64 -13.73 15.58
C PRO A 85 8.05 -13.69 14.10
N LYS A 86 7.27 -14.38 13.24
CA LYS A 86 7.60 -14.47 11.83
C LYS A 86 7.48 -13.11 11.13
N ASN A 87 8.61 -12.60 10.63
CA ASN A 87 8.66 -11.47 9.72
C ASN A 87 8.09 -11.82 8.35
N LYS A 88 7.49 -10.83 7.65
CA LYS A 88 7.16 -11.01 6.23
C LYS A 88 8.46 -11.04 5.44
N LEU A 89 8.65 -12.11 4.66
CA LEU A 89 9.77 -12.22 3.72
C LEU A 89 9.80 -11.01 2.79
N ARG A 90 10.92 -10.27 2.81
CA ARG A 90 11.16 -9.20 1.85
C ARG A 90 11.56 -9.83 0.52
N LYS A 91 10.66 -9.80 -0.47
CA LYS A 91 10.92 -10.35 -1.81
C LYS A 91 12.03 -9.61 -2.57
N PHE A 92 12.28 -8.35 -2.22
CA PHE A 92 13.31 -7.51 -2.83
C PHE A 92 14.02 -6.69 -1.76
N ILE A 93 15.35 -6.64 -1.84
CA ILE A 93 16.20 -5.80 -1.01
C ILE A 93 17.05 -4.96 -1.97
N PHE A 94 16.87 -3.65 -1.93
CA PHE A 94 17.73 -2.72 -2.67
C PHE A 94 19.00 -2.47 -1.85
N LYS A 95 20.16 -2.48 -2.50
CA LYS A 95 21.42 -2.09 -1.85
C LYS A 95 21.31 -0.66 -1.31
N ASP A 96 21.95 -0.41 -0.17
CA ASP A 96 22.11 0.94 0.36
C ASP A 96 22.85 1.80 -0.68
N ASN A 97 22.46 3.08 -0.76
CA ASN A 97 23.03 4.05 -1.71
C ASN A 97 22.95 3.66 -3.20
N CYS A 98 22.00 2.82 -3.61
CA CYS A 98 21.78 2.47 -5.02
C CYS A 98 21.29 3.63 -5.92
N GLY A 99 21.25 4.88 -5.45
CA GLY A 99 20.83 6.06 -6.22
C GLY A 99 19.34 6.15 -6.53
N LEU A 100 18.55 5.08 -6.32
CA LEU A 100 17.13 5.05 -6.64
C LEU A 100 16.28 5.75 -5.58
N THR A 101 15.34 6.58 -6.04
CA THR A 101 14.27 7.16 -5.22
C THR A 101 13.27 6.10 -4.76
N LEU A 102 12.47 6.42 -3.73
CA LEU A 102 11.41 5.52 -3.26
C LEU A 102 10.40 5.18 -4.37
N SER A 103 10.05 6.15 -5.21
CA SER A 103 9.10 5.96 -6.32
C SER A 103 9.62 4.95 -7.35
N GLU A 104 10.90 5.06 -7.71
CA GLU A 104 11.53 4.14 -8.65
C GLU A 104 11.64 2.73 -8.08
N LYS A 105 12.04 2.59 -6.80
CA LYS A 105 12.06 1.31 -6.10
C LYS A 105 10.69 0.63 -6.11
N LEU A 106 9.63 1.37 -5.79
CA LEU A 106 8.26 0.86 -5.80
C LEU A 106 7.78 0.49 -7.21
N SER A 107 8.17 1.26 -8.22
CA SER A 107 7.85 0.98 -9.63
C SER A 107 8.50 -0.32 -10.10
N ILE A 108 9.79 -0.52 -9.80
CA ILE A 108 10.55 -1.74 -10.10
C ILE A 108 9.91 -2.95 -9.41
N VAL A 109 9.65 -2.85 -8.10
CA VAL A 109 8.99 -3.94 -7.35
C VAL A 109 7.63 -4.26 -7.96
N GLY A 110 6.82 -3.26 -8.30
CA GLY A 110 5.52 -3.42 -8.93
C GLY A 110 5.56 -4.21 -10.24
N LYS A 111 6.55 -3.92 -11.09
CA LYS A 111 6.77 -4.67 -12.34
C LYS A 111 7.17 -6.13 -12.05
N MET A 112 8.09 -6.35 -11.11
CA MET A 112 8.58 -7.70 -10.80
C MET A 112 7.53 -8.59 -10.12
N ILE A 113 6.63 -8.04 -9.30
CA ILE A 113 5.53 -8.81 -8.68
C ILE A 113 4.35 -9.06 -9.62
N GLY A 114 4.45 -8.67 -10.90
CA GLY A 114 3.40 -8.93 -11.88
C GLY A 114 2.16 -8.05 -11.73
N ARG A 115 2.25 -6.85 -11.11
CA ARG A 115 1.23 -5.81 -11.34
C ARG A 115 1.43 -5.27 -12.76
N SER A 116 1.01 -6.04 -13.76
CA SER A 116 0.93 -5.55 -15.13
C SER A 116 -0.06 -4.39 -15.19
N LYS A 117 0.21 -3.43 -16.07
CA LYS A 117 -0.79 -2.40 -16.38
C LYS A 117 -1.95 -3.12 -17.06
N ARG A 118 -3.16 -2.99 -16.52
CA ARG A 118 -4.38 -3.48 -17.17
C ARG A 118 -4.75 -2.63 -18.40
N ILE A 119 -4.38 -1.34 -18.36
CA ILE A 119 -4.71 -0.35 -19.39
C ILE A 119 -3.44 0.42 -19.71
N HIS A 120 -3.17 0.50 -21.00
CA HIS A 120 -2.07 1.22 -21.64
C HIS A 120 -2.55 2.52 -22.29
N ALA A 121 -1.62 3.36 -22.71
CA ALA A 121 -1.97 4.63 -23.34
C ALA A 121 -2.61 4.39 -24.71
N GLU A 122 -2.16 3.33 -25.39
CA GLU A 122 -2.64 2.83 -26.67
C GLU A 122 -4.11 2.41 -26.58
N ASP A 123 -4.49 1.64 -25.55
CA ASP A 123 -5.90 1.24 -25.33
C ASP A 123 -6.83 2.46 -25.16
N ILE A 124 -6.32 3.52 -24.52
CA ILE A 124 -7.06 4.77 -24.35
C ILE A 124 -7.17 5.50 -25.69
N TYR A 125 -6.10 5.52 -26.48
CA TYR A 125 -6.09 6.18 -27.79
C TYR A 125 -7.06 5.53 -28.77
N GLU A 126 -7.04 4.21 -28.91
CA GLU A 126 -7.98 3.48 -29.76
C GLU A 126 -9.44 3.76 -29.37
N CYS A 127 -9.74 3.73 -28.06
CA CYS A 127 -11.07 4.06 -27.55
C CYS A 127 -11.47 5.52 -27.85
N MET A 128 -10.52 6.45 -27.86
CA MET A 128 -10.76 7.85 -28.26
C MET A 128 -11.11 7.97 -29.75
N LEU A 129 -10.45 7.19 -30.62
CA LEU A 129 -10.73 7.15 -32.06
C LEU A 129 -12.12 6.55 -32.32
N ASP A 130 -12.46 5.42 -31.70
CA ASP A 130 -13.79 4.81 -31.83
C ASP A 130 -14.92 5.77 -31.39
N MET A 131 -14.69 6.48 -30.30
CA MET A 131 -15.63 7.50 -29.82
C MET A 131 -15.74 8.67 -30.79
N HIS A 132 -14.61 9.11 -31.37
CA HIS A 132 -14.58 10.18 -32.34
C HIS A 132 -15.38 9.80 -33.59
N ASP A 133 -15.11 8.62 -34.16
CA ASP A 133 -15.72 8.12 -35.39
C ASP A 133 -17.22 7.86 -35.24
N THR A 134 -17.67 7.52 -34.03
CA THR A 134 -19.10 7.40 -33.69
C THR A 134 -19.76 8.75 -33.36
N GLY A 135 -19.08 9.87 -33.56
CA GLY A 135 -19.59 11.23 -33.31
C GLY A 135 -19.83 11.54 -31.84
N LYS A 136 -19.27 10.76 -30.92
CA LYS A 136 -19.50 10.91 -29.48
C LYS A 136 -18.42 11.80 -28.86
N LYS A 137 -18.85 12.79 -28.06
CA LYS A 137 -17.93 13.59 -27.22
C LYS A 137 -17.10 12.67 -26.31
N ILE A 138 -15.78 12.82 -26.39
CA ILE A 138 -14.78 12.06 -25.64
C ILE A 138 -14.64 12.68 -24.25
N THR A 139 -15.12 11.96 -23.23
CA THR A 139 -15.01 12.35 -21.82
C THR A 139 -14.28 11.28 -21.03
N ILE A 140 -13.58 11.69 -19.97
CA ILE A 140 -12.84 10.75 -19.11
C ILE A 140 -13.77 9.71 -18.47
N GLY A 141 -15.00 10.10 -18.12
CA GLY A 141 -16.00 9.19 -17.57
C GLY A 141 -16.44 8.12 -18.58
N ARG A 142 -16.60 8.47 -19.86
CA ARG A 142 -16.94 7.52 -20.92
C ARG A 142 -15.79 6.57 -21.23
N LEU A 143 -14.56 7.08 -21.35
CA LEU A 143 -13.37 6.26 -21.51
C LEU A 143 -13.21 5.27 -20.35
N ALA A 144 -13.42 5.73 -19.11
CA ALA A 144 -13.37 4.88 -17.92
C ALA A 144 -14.43 3.77 -17.97
N GLY A 145 -15.66 4.09 -18.39
CA GLY A 145 -16.73 3.11 -18.54
C GLY A 145 -16.46 2.08 -19.65
N LEU A 146 -15.98 2.52 -20.82
CA LEU A 146 -15.69 1.63 -21.96
C LEU A 146 -14.51 0.69 -21.66
N LEU A 147 -13.51 1.16 -20.92
CA LEU A 147 -12.33 0.37 -20.53
C LEU A 147 -12.49 -0.34 -19.18
N ASP A 148 -13.70 -0.37 -18.62
CA ASP A 148 -14.02 -1.01 -17.33
C ASP A 148 -13.02 -0.65 -16.20
N CYS A 149 -12.78 0.65 -16.02
CA CYS A 149 -11.84 1.14 -15.02
C CYS A 149 -12.28 2.45 -14.35
N SER A 150 -11.53 2.87 -13.34
CA SER A 150 -11.78 4.16 -12.68
C SER A 150 -11.28 5.34 -13.51
N MET A 151 -11.91 6.50 -13.39
CA MET A 151 -11.40 7.75 -13.99
C MET A 151 -9.95 8.04 -13.59
N ARG A 152 -9.57 7.71 -12.34
CA ARG A 152 -8.17 7.83 -11.85
C ARG A 152 -7.21 6.95 -12.65
N THR A 153 -7.63 5.78 -13.11
CA THR A 153 -6.82 4.89 -13.95
C THR A 153 -6.57 5.52 -15.32
N ILE A 154 -7.59 6.14 -15.93
CA ILE A 154 -7.43 6.89 -17.19
C ILE A 154 -6.43 8.04 -17.00
N TYR A 155 -6.61 8.90 -15.98
CA TYR A 155 -5.71 10.03 -15.73
C TYR A 155 -4.24 9.61 -15.52
N ARG A 156 -4.00 8.44 -14.92
CA ARG A 156 -2.63 7.92 -14.68
C ARG A 156 -1.97 7.34 -15.92
N ASN A 157 -2.75 6.86 -16.88
CA ASN A 157 -2.25 6.23 -18.11
C ASN A 157 -2.39 7.14 -19.34
N MET A 158 -2.94 8.34 -19.19
CA MET A 158 -3.06 9.32 -20.26
C MET A 158 -1.91 10.35 -20.19
N PRO A 159 -0.85 10.20 -21.02
CA PRO A 159 0.24 11.17 -21.09
C PRO A 159 -0.27 12.54 -21.60
N ASN A 160 0.54 13.58 -21.45
CA ASN A 160 0.15 14.93 -21.84
C ASN A 160 -0.14 15.07 -23.35
N GLU A 161 0.52 14.28 -24.19
CA GLU A 161 0.24 14.19 -25.62
C GLU A 161 -1.19 13.68 -25.87
N LEU A 162 -1.57 12.57 -25.24
CA LEU A 162 -2.91 12.00 -25.38
C LEU A 162 -4.02 12.92 -24.82
N LYS A 163 -3.71 13.71 -23.78
CA LYS A 163 -4.62 14.76 -23.30
C LYS A 163 -4.85 15.86 -24.35
N LYS A 164 -3.80 16.30 -25.04
CA LYS A 164 -3.91 17.30 -26.12
C LYS A 164 -4.70 16.73 -27.30
N GLU A 165 -4.43 15.48 -27.66
CA GLU A 165 -5.14 14.76 -28.72
C GLU A 165 -6.65 14.66 -28.44
N LYS A 166 -7.04 14.35 -27.20
CA LYS A 166 -8.44 14.33 -26.77
C LYS A 166 -9.14 15.68 -26.96
N GLU A 167 -8.45 16.78 -26.69
CA GLU A 167 -8.99 18.12 -26.93
C GLU A 167 -9.13 18.42 -28.42
N LEU A 168 -8.17 17.98 -29.25
CA LEU A 168 -8.21 18.15 -30.69
C LEU A 168 -9.37 17.37 -31.33
N LEU A 169 -9.50 16.07 -31.03
CA LEU A 169 -10.57 15.21 -31.54
C LEU A 169 -11.96 15.75 -31.18
N ASN A 170 -12.16 16.22 -29.95
CA ASN A 170 -13.44 16.82 -29.57
C ASN A 170 -13.75 18.11 -30.34
N LYS A 171 -12.75 18.96 -30.61
CA LYS A 171 -12.93 20.18 -31.40
C LYS A 171 -13.29 19.90 -32.86
N THR A 172 -12.76 18.81 -33.42
CA THR A 172 -13.10 18.38 -34.79
C THR A 172 -14.54 17.88 -34.86
N ASN A 173 -14.98 17.08 -33.87
CA ASN A 173 -16.35 16.59 -33.80
C ASN A 173 -17.41 17.67 -33.57
N GLU A 174 -17.07 18.80 -32.94
CA GLU A 174 -18.02 19.93 -32.76
C GLU A 174 -18.25 20.75 -34.05
N LYS A 175 -17.47 20.52 -35.11
CA LYS A 175 -17.56 21.23 -36.40
C LYS A 175 -18.35 20.47 -37.47
N ILE A 176 -18.83 19.27 -37.16
CA ILE A 176 -19.66 18.40 -38.01
C ILE A 176 -21.09 18.48 -37.49
#